data_AF-A0ABD7ZA86-F1
#
_entry.id   AF-A0ABD7ZA86-F1
#
_cell.length_a   1.000
_cell.length_b   1.000
_cell.length_c   1.000
_cell.angle_alpha   90.00
_cell.angle_beta   90.00
_cell.angle_gamma   90.00
#
_symmetry.space_group_name_H-M   'P 1'
#
loop_
_entity.id
_entity.type
_entity.pdbx_description
1 polymer ?
#
loop_
_entity_poly.entity_id
_entity_poly.type
_entity_poly.pdbx_seq_one_letter_code
_entity_poly.pdbx_strand_id
1 'polypeptide(L)'
;MAQPPSSLEGFPKGEFAAFSTAKMTHFLPYSQDTTTKDLKGFFGTNFQYLTKTPIGRLKIEIPNTEPLIVQYGEIIARFTNGKFKVIDSNYFHKNFNDPLVDEDSKGIY
;
A
#
# COMPACT_ATOMS: atom_id res chain seq x y z
N MET A 1 -24.01 9.95 0.94
CA MET A 1 -22.92 10.71 1.58
C MET A 1 -21.63 10.17 0.99
N ALA A 2 -20.87 10.99 0.24
CA ALA A 2 -19.58 10.56 -0.29
C ALA A 2 -18.60 10.46 0.88
N GLN A 3 -17.96 9.30 1.04
CA GLN A 3 -16.86 9.14 2.00
C GLN A 3 -15.83 10.25 1.75
N PRO A 4 -15.33 10.93 2.80
CA PRO A 4 -14.20 11.84 2.63
C PRO A 4 -13.05 11.05 1.99
N PRO A 5 -12.22 11.68 1.13
CA PRO A 5 -11.06 11.01 0.57
C PRO A 5 -10.23 10.46 1.72
N SER A 6 -9.94 9.16 1.65
CA SER A 6 -9.09 8.45 2.61
C SER A 6 -7.81 9.25 2.81
N SER A 7 -7.68 9.93 3.95
CA SER A 7 -6.48 10.71 4.25
C SER A 7 -5.39 9.74 4.67
N LEU A 8 -4.23 9.83 4.01
CA LEU A 8 -2.99 9.14 4.41
C LEU A 8 -2.20 9.98 5.43
N GLU A 9 -2.80 11.03 5.97
CA GLU A 9 -2.20 11.85 7.02
C GLU A 9 -1.85 10.96 8.23
N GLY A 10 -0.58 10.97 8.63
CA GLY A 10 -0.04 10.10 9.69
C GLY A 10 0.53 8.76 9.23
N PHE A 11 0.39 8.36 7.97
CA PHE A 11 1.10 7.19 7.45
C PHE A 11 2.56 7.51 7.11
N PRO A 12 3.50 6.57 7.35
CA PRO A 12 4.89 6.74 6.97
C PRO A 12 5.02 6.80 5.44
N LYS A 13 6.05 7.50 4.97
CA LYS A 13 6.39 7.53 3.54
C LYS A 13 7.11 6.24 3.14
N GLY A 14 6.71 5.66 2.01
CA GLY A 14 7.32 4.45 1.46
C GLY A 14 6.72 3.16 2.03
N GLU A 15 7.42 2.04 1.81
CA GLU A 15 7.01 0.75 2.36
C GLU A 15 7.19 0.74 3.88
N PHE A 16 6.21 0.18 4.59
CA PHE A 16 6.31 -0.08 6.02
C PHE A 16 5.66 -1.43 6.36
N ALA A 17 6.10 -2.05 7.44
CA ALA A 17 5.47 -3.24 7.98
C ALA A 17 4.57 -2.90 9.17
N ALA A 18 3.46 -3.63 9.31
CA ALA A 18 2.66 -3.64 10.53
C ALA A 18 2.21 -5.06 10.87
N PHE A 19 2.00 -5.29 12.17
CA PHE A 19 1.46 -6.55 12.67
C PHE A 19 -0.07 -6.50 12.70
N SER A 20 -0.71 -7.51 12.11
CA SER A 20 -2.07 -7.91 12.51
C SER A 20 -2.01 -8.85 13.72
N THR A 21 -3.16 -9.22 14.26
CA THR A 21 -3.28 -10.21 15.35
C THR A 21 -2.59 -11.55 15.09
N ALA A 22 -2.26 -11.87 13.83
CA ALA A 22 -1.65 -13.16 13.47
C ALA A 22 -0.38 -13.07 12.59
N LYS A 23 -0.21 -12.03 11.76
CA LYS A 23 0.87 -11.97 10.75
C LYS A 23 1.36 -10.56 10.46
N MET A 24 2.67 -10.43 10.23
CA MET A 24 3.32 -9.24 9.66
C MET A 24 2.85 -9.04 8.21
N THR A 25 2.46 -7.83 7.87
CA THR A 25 1.99 -7.44 6.54
C THR A 25 2.74 -6.18 6.11
N HIS A 26 3.13 -6.11 4.84
CA HIS A 26 3.83 -4.95 4.29
C HIS A 26 2.81 -4.05 3.62
N PHE A 27 2.99 -2.75 3.71
CA PHE A 27 2.06 -1.75 3.23
C PHE A 27 2.81 -0.68 2.45
N LEU A 28 2.16 -0.18 1.40
CA LEU A 28 2.62 0.97 0.63
C LEU A 28 1.47 1.97 0.50
N PRO A 29 1.51 3.11 1.22
CA PRO A 29 0.63 4.23 0.98
C PRO A 29 0.84 4.74 -0.44
N TYR A 30 -0.25 4.84 -1.19
CA TYR A 30 -0.22 5.32 -2.57
C TYR A 30 -0.70 6.77 -2.62
N SER A 31 0.23 7.67 -2.91
CA SER A 31 0.01 9.12 -3.01
C SER A 31 0.69 9.68 -4.27
N GLN A 32 0.53 10.98 -4.51
CA GLN A 32 1.18 11.67 -5.62
C GLN A 32 2.72 11.63 -5.50
N ASP A 33 3.24 11.52 -4.27
CA ASP A 33 4.67 11.42 -3.98
C ASP A 33 5.23 10.01 -4.18
N THR A 34 4.37 8.99 -4.37
CA THR A 34 4.84 7.61 -4.53
C THR A 34 5.65 7.45 -5.83
N THR A 35 6.95 7.27 -5.67
CA THR A 35 7.88 7.22 -6.80
C THR A 35 7.86 5.84 -7.47
N THR A 36 8.39 5.77 -8.69
CA THR A 36 8.64 4.50 -9.37
C THR A 36 9.60 3.61 -8.59
N LYS A 37 10.52 4.19 -7.81
CA LYS A 37 11.45 3.44 -6.95
C LYS A 37 10.71 2.74 -5.83
N ASP A 38 9.76 3.41 -5.17
CA ASP A 38 8.94 2.82 -4.11
C ASP A 38 8.12 1.64 -4.62
N LEU A 39 7.47 1.81 -5.78
CA LEU A 39 6.71 0.73 -6.42
C LEU A 39 7.60 -0.45 -6.82
N LYS A 40 8.79 -0.18 -7.37
CA LYS A 40 9.72 -1.25 -7.76
C LYS A 40 10.25 -2.00 -6.53
N GLY A 41 10.51 -1.30 -5.43
CA GLY A 41 10.89 -1.92 -4.15
C GLY A 41 9.80 -2.84 -3.63
N PHE A 42 8.58 -2.31 -3.51
CA PHE A 42 7.44 -3.03 -2.93
C PHE A 42 6.99 -4.25 -3.74
N PHE A 43 6.86 -4.08 -5.06
CA PHE A 43 6.35 -5.14 -5.94
C PHE A 43 7.44 -6.09 -6.46
N GLY A 44 8.72 -5.68 -6.44
CA GLY A 44 9.82 -6.49 -6.94
C GLY A 44 9.60 -6.97 -8.38
N THR A 45 9.60 -8.28 -8.60
CA THR A 45 9.37 -8.90 -9.92
C THR A 45 7.96 -8.65 -10.47
N ASN A 46 6.97 -8.38 -9.61
CA ASN A 46 5.61 -8.08 -10.03
C ASN A 46 5.46 -6.65 -10.57
N PHE A 47 6.49 -5.81 -10.47
CA PHE A 47 6.47 -4.44 -10.97
C PHE A 47 6.12 -4.35 -12.47
N GLN A 48 6.47 -5.37 -13.26
CA GLN A 48 6.14 -5.43 -14.70
C GLN A 48 4.63 -5.53 -14.98
N TYR A 49 3.82 -5.91 -13.98
CA TYR A 49 2.36 -6.03 -14.08
C TYR A 49 1.61 -4.78 -13.60
N LEU A 50 2.34 -3.68 -13.39
CA LEU A 50 1.79 -2.41 -12.93
C LEU A 50 1.60 -1.45 -14.10
N THR A 51 0.42 -0.86 -14.18
CA THR A 51 0.14 0.20 -15.16
C THR A 51 -0.33 1.47 -14.45
N LYS A 52 0.50 2.53 -14.48
CA LYS A 52 0.09 3.87 -14.05
C LYS A 52 -0.79 4.50 -15.12
N THR A 53 -1.97 4.95 -14.72
CA THR A 53 -2.90 5.68 -15.59
C THR A 53 -2.67 7.19 -15.49
N PRO A 54 -3.01 7.98 -16.52
CA PRO A 54 -2.84 9.43 -16.51
C PRO A 54 -3.60 10.16 -15.40
N ILE A 55 -4.69 9.55 -14.92
CA ILE A 55 -5.54 10.09 -13.84
C ILE A 55 -5.02 9.73 -12.44
N GLY A 56 -3.78 9.29 -12.32
CA GLY A 56 -3.16 8.97 -11.03
C GLY A 56 -3.58 7.63 -10.42
N ARG A 57 -4.34 6.79 -11.12
CA ARG A 57 -4.64 5.41 -10.66
C ARG A 57 -3.52 4.46 -11.05
N LEU A 58 -3.28 3.46 -10.21
CA LEU A 58 -2.38 2.35 -10.46
C LEU A 58 -3.21 1.07 -10.66
N LYS A 59 -3.08 0.44 -11.83
CA LYS A 59 -3.63 -0.89 -12.09
C LYS A 59 -2.58 -1.95 -11.78
N ILE A 60 -3.01 -3.03 -11.13
CA ILE A 60 -2.17 -4.17 -10.74
C ILE A 60 -2.79 -5.42 -11.37
N GLU A 61 -2.13 -6.02 -12.35
CA GLU A 61 -2.67 -7.12 -13.16
C GLU A 61 -1.74 -8.35 -13.10
N ILE A 62 -1.50 -8.85 -11.88
CA ILE A 62 -0.59 -9.99 -11.65
C ILE A 62 -1.28 -11.28 -12.12
N PRO A 63 -0.58 -12.18 -12.85
CA PRO A 63 -1.16 -13.44 -13.33
C PRO A 63 -1.77 -14.28 -12.21
N ASN A 64 -2.91 -14.90 -12.49
CA ASN A 64 -3.66 -15.75 -11.54
C ASN A 64 -4.18 -15.02 -10.28
N THR A 65 -4.31 -13.70 -10.34
CA THR A 65 -4.94 -12.89 -9.29
C THR A 65 -6.01 -11.98 -9.87
N GLU A 66 -6.96 -11.55 -9.04
CA GLU A 66 -7.94 -10.55 -9.45
C GLU A 66 -7.24 -9.20 -9.69
N PRO A 67 -7.57 -8.50 -10.79
CA PRO A 67 -6.98 -7.20 -11.07
C PRO A 67 -7.40 -6.19 -10.01
N LEU A 68 -6.44 -5.39 -9.53
CA LEU A 68 -6.67 -4.36 -8.53
C LEU A 68 -6.49 -2.97 -9.14
N ILE A 69 -7.29 -2.02 -8.67
CA ILE A 69 -7.16 -0.60 -9.02
C ILE A 69 -6.92 0.15 -7.71
N VAL A 70 -5.84 0.92 -7.68
CA VAL A 70 -5.47 1.78 -6.54
C VAL A 70 -5.58 3.23 -6.98
N GLN A 71 -6.13 4.08 -6.13
CA GLN A 71 -6.19 5.53 -6.29
C GLN A 71 -5.44 6.21 -5.15
N TYR A 72 -5.05 7.48 -5.36
CA TYR A 72 -4.37 8.23 -4.32
C TYR A 72 -5.21 8.29 -3.03
N GLY A 73 -4.55 8.11 -1.89
CA GLY A 73 -5.20 8.03 -0.58
C GLY A 73 -5.42 6.59 -0.09
N GLU A 74 -5.20 5.60 -0.96
CA GLU A 74 -5.32 4.17 -0.59
C GLU A 74 -3.98 3.56 -0.22
N ILE A 75 -4.05 2.40 0.43
CA ILE A 75 -2.90 1.64 0.89
C ILE A 75 -2.91 0.29 0.19
N ILE A 76 -1.76 -0.06 -0.38
CA ILE A 76 -1.54 -1.37 -0.98
C ILE A 76 -0.94 -2.27 0.10
N ALA A 77 -1.65 -3.34 0.47
CA ALA A 77 -1.19 -4.32 1.45
C ALA A 77 -0.66 -5.57 0.74
N ARG A 78 0.54 -6.03 1.10
CA ARG A 78 1.15 -7.28 0.67
C ARG A 78 1.18 -8.25 1.85
N PHE A 79 0.42 -9.33 1.73
CA PHE A 79 0.34 -10.37 2.74
C PHE A 79 1.47 -11.39 2.59
N THR A 80 1.77 -12.12 3.66
CA THR A 80 2.78 -13.21 3.71
C THR A 80 2.59 -14.30 2.65
N ASN A 81 1.38 -14.48 2.13
CA ASN A 81 1.08 -15.42 1.04
C ASN A 81 1.34 -14.83 -0.36
N GLY A 82 1.95 -13.64 -0.45
CA GLY A 82 2.26 -12.95 -1.70
C GLY A 82 1.05 -12.27 -2.36
N LYS A 83 -0.15 -12.34 -1.75
CA LYS A 83 -1.34 -11.66 -2.29
C LYS A 83 -1.33 -10.17 -1.94
N PHE A 84 -1.86 -9.38 -2.86
CA PHE A 84 -2.06 -7.95 -2.68
C PHE A 84 -3.53 -7.65 -2.38
N LYS A 85 -3.79 -6.62 -1.58
CA LYS A 85 -5.12 -6.00 -1.45
C LYS A 85 -4.98 -4.49 -1.40
N VAL A 86 -6.06 -3.81 -1.76
CA VAL A 86 -6.21 -2.36 -1.59
C VAL A 86 -7.12 -2.13 -0.40
N ILE A 87 -6.68 -1.29 0.53
CA ILE A 87 -7.43 -0.94 1.73
C ILE A 87 -7.37 0.59 1.93
N ASP A 88 -8.35 1.13 2.66
CA ASP A 88 -8.31 2.51 3.12
C ASP A 88 -7.70 2.61 4.53
N SER A 89 -7.36 3.84 4.94
CA SER A 89 -6.78 4.11 6.27
C SER A 89 -7.68 3.67 7.43
N ASN A 90 -9.01 3.79 7.32
CA ASN A 90 -9.90 3.33 8.39
C ASN A 90 -9.87 1.81 8.54
N TYR A 91 -9.80 1.08 7.42
CA TYR A 91 -9.63 -0.37 7.48
C TYR A 91 -8.29 -0.73 8.13
N PHE A 92 -7.20 -0.02 7.81
CA PHE A 92 -5.90 -0.25 8.42
C PHE A 92 -5.97 -0.12 9.95
N HIS A 93 -6.40 1.05 10.47
CA HIS A 93 -6.43 1.31 11.92
C HIS A 93 -7.36 0.39 12.70
N LYS A 94 -8.36 -0.21 12.04
CA LYS A 94 -9.25 -1.19 12.68
C LYS A 94 -8.66 -2.60 12.80
N ASN A 95 -7.71 -2.95 11.95
CA ASN A 95 -7.27 -4.36 11.77
C ASN A 95 -5.78 -4.58 12.04
N PHE A 96 -4.97 -3.52 12.05
CA PHE A 96 -3.53 -3.58 12.22
C PHE A 96 -3.08 -2.64 13.33
N ASN A 97 -2.00 -3.02 14.00
CA ASN A 97 -1.31 -2.14 14.95
C ASN A 97 -0.65 -0.98 14.19
N ASP A 98 -0.15 -0.02 14.96
CA ASP A 98 0.63 1.08 14.42
C ASP A 98 1.81 0.60 13.55
N PRO A 99 2.14 1.36 12.49
CA PRO A 99 3.23 1.03 11.60
C PRO A 99 4.57 0.97 12.34
N LEU A 100 5.43 0.01 11.95
CA LEU A 100 6.81 -0.03 12.42
C LEU A 100 7.60 1.06 11.69
N VAL A 101 8.07 2.04 12.45
CA VAL A 101 8.84 3.18 11.93
C VAL A 101 10.18 3.30 12.66
N ASP A 102 11.18 3.80 11.95
CA ASP A 102 12.50 4.14 12.49
C ASP A 102 12.46 5.51 13.22
N GLU A 103 13.56 5.92 13.85
CA GLU A 103 13.65 7.17 14.63
C GLU A 103 13.28 8.43 13.79
N ASP A 104 13.41 8.36 12.47
CA ASP A 104 13.04 9.43 11.51
C ASP A 104 11.59 9.32 10.97
N SER A 105 10.72 8.50 11.60
CA SER A 105 9.34 8.23 11.13
C SER A 105 9.24 7.62 9.72
N LYS A 106 10.33 7.01 9.24
CA LYS A 106 10.35 6.26 7.98
C LYS A 106 9.89 4.82 8.21
N GLY A 107 9.13 4.27 7.26
CA GLY A 107 8.69 2.88 7.33
C GLY A 107 9.86 1.90 7.36
N ILE A 108 9.82 0.94 8.28
CA ILE A 108 10.75 -0.19 8.34
C ILE A 108 10.11 -1.36 7.57
N TYR A 109 10.88 -1.99 6.67
CA TYR A 109 10.43 -3.10 5.82
C TYR A 109 11.40 -4.28 5.80
#